data_AF-A0A8T2IHQ6-F1
#
_entry.id   AF-A0A8T2IHQ6-F1
#
_cell.length_a   1.000
_cell.length_b   1.000
_cell.length_c   1.000
_cell.angle_alpha   90.00
_cell.angle_beta   90.00
_cell.angle_gamma   90.00
#
_symmetry.space_group_name_H-M   'P 1'
#
loop_
_entity.id
_entity.type
_entity.pdbx_description
1 polymer ?
#
loop_
_entity_poly.entity_id
_entity_poly.type
_entity_poly.pdbx_seq_one_letter_code
_entity_poly.pdbx_strand_id
1 'polypeptide(L)'
;GETEALYAKQAVVFIEDAIQYRSIDHRVDPTSLCLYRWYYSDICQWILNLNIFVNLALAFIEKPSSLSATSDVRYRGATWELPCGLTEIMEFLTFLVFIADVSVKLLVGWNEFVKSKWLLCYILTRVFPSRWTISLCFMSRGKIRRILRPFFLLQNSSLMKKTLKCIKRTLPEMASVMLLLAPPLSVYHDSQADAEWRKYFRNLPDSMTSLLVLLTTANNPDVMIQLISKSAYSLFFIIFTVIGSLILMNLLTAVIYNQFRGYLMKSVQTSLLRRRLGIRAAFEVLSFQRDLTNQTAEPMGSVQSVTFLKVLEEVKMDHFCKNAIREKVKSFYNGIISVDQFRRLFDELDKDTVRTHPPVPVYRSRCLQVLQVAVSHRYFDYIGNVVALSNLVSICVVLMIDAEKSGSDRDDFFLGAINCFFILYYVLEIGLKIFAHSWKGFLSYPSNIFDGLLTIILLVGEVSTFYILLD
;
A
#
# COMPACT_ATOMS: atom_id res chain seq x y z
N GLY A 1 -22.17 37.74 -7.27
CA GLY A 1 -23.03 36.65 -7.77
C GLY A 1 -22.20 35.49 -8.29
N GLU A 2 -21.98 35.42 -9.61
CA GLU A 2 -21.29 34.28 -10.24
C GLU A 2 -19.76 34.28 -10.05
N THR A 3 -19.13 35.45 -10.10
CA THR A 3 -17.68 35.61 -9.88
C THR A 3 -17.26 35.29 -8.45
N GLU A 4 -18.06 35.70 -7.46
CA GLU A 4 -17.86 35.35 -6.05
C GLU A 4 -17.98 33.84 -5.81
N ALA A 5 -18.95 33.18 -6.45
CA ALA A 5 -19.10 31.74 -6.37
C ALA A 5 -17.93 31.00 -7.04
N LEU A 6 -17.33 31.57 -8.09
CA LEU A 6 -16.14 31.03 -8.73
C LEU A 6 -14.92 31.12 -7.80
N TYR A 7 -14.64 32.28 -7.20
CA TYR A 7 -13.50 32.44 -6.26
C TYR A 7 -13.64 31.55 -5.02
N ALA A 8 -14.86 31.40 -4.50
CA ALA A 8 -15.13 30.45 -3.41
C ALA A 8 -14.79 29.00 -3.84
N LYS A 9 -15.24 28.56 -5.03
CA LYS A 9 -14.91 27.22 -5.57
C LYS A 9 -13.42 27.02 -5.80
N GLN A 10 -12.71 28.04 -6.26
CA GLN A 10 -11.26 28.02 -6.42
C GLN A 10 -10.56 27.80 -5.08
N ALA A 11 -10.95 28.56 -4.06
CA ALA A 11 -10.42 28.41 -2.71
C ALA A 11 -10.68 27.02 -2.13
N VAL A 12 -11.89 26.46 -2.33
CA VAL A 12 -12.21 25.08 -1.93
C VAL A 12 -11.23 24.08 -2.55
N VAL A 13 -11.03 24.14 -3.87
CA VAL A 13 -10.15 23.20 -4.58
C VAL A 13 -8.69 23.36 -4.16
N PHE A 14 -8.20 24.58 -3.97
CA PHE A 14 -6.83 24.81 -3.49
C PHE A 14 -6.60 24.30 -2.05
N ILE A 15 -7.60 24.41 -1.18
CA ILE A 15 -7.52 23.85 0.18
C ILE A 15 -7.56 22.31 0.11
N GLU A 16 -8.45 21.71 -0.69
CA GLU A 16 -8.52 20.26 -0.89
C GLU A 16 -7.18 19.71 -1.45
N ASP A 17 -6.57 20.41 -2.42
CA ASP A 17 -5.27 20.07 -2.98
C ASP A 17 -4.13 20.21 -1.97
N ALA A 18 -4.18 21.23 -1.10
CA ALA A 18 -3.19 21.44 -0.04
C ALA A 18 -3.24 20.32 1.01
N ILE A 19 -4.44 19.84 1.36
CA ILE A 19 -4.64 18.72 2.29
C ILE A 19 -4.12 17.41 1.68
N GLN A 20 -4.36 17.21 0.38
CA GLN A 20 -3.99 15.99 -0.33
C GLN A 20 -2.59 16.05 -1.02
N TYR A 21 -1.81 17.10 -0.77
CA TYR A 21 -0.45 17.31 -1.31
C TYR A 21 -0.34 17.32 -2.86
N ARG A 22 -1.39 17.79 -3.53
CA ARG A 22 -1.46 17.91 -5.00
C ARG A 22 -0.83 19.22 -5.49
N SER A 23 -0.46 19.30 -6.77
CA SER A 23 0.07 20.54 -7.36
C SER A 23 -1.04 21.36 -8.03
N ILE A 24 -0.86 22.68 -8.05
CA ILE A 24 -1.84 23.65 -8.57
C ILE A 24 -1.51 23.94 -10.04
N ASP A 25 -1.92 23.00 -10.85
CA ASP A 25 -1.38 22.77 -12.20
C ASP A 25 -2.56 22.52 -13.18
N HIS A 26 -3.76 22.98 -12.82
CA HIS A 26 -5.02 22.70 -13.51
C HIS A 26 -5.72 23.99 -13.96
N ARG A 27 -6.56 23.89 -15.00
CA ARG A 27 -7.40 25.00 -15.46
C ARG A 27 -8.42 25.40 -14.40
N VAL A 28 -8.61 26.71 -14.23
CA VAL A 28 -9.37 27.29 -13.12
C VAL A 28 -10.79 27.73 -13.54
N ASP A 29 -11.30 27.17 -14.64
CA ASP A 29 -12.65 27.42 -15.17
C ASP A 29 -13.72 26.71 -14.31
N PRO A 30 -14.95 27.25 -14.18
CA PRO A 30 -15.98 26.66 -13.33
C PRO A 30 -16.34 25.21 -13.69
N THR A 31 -16.36 24.87 -14.98
CA THR A 31 -16.62 23.52 -15.48
C THR A 31 -15.43 22.58 -15.22
N SER A 32 -14.22 23.06 -15.46
CA SER A 32 -12.96 22.34 -15.21
C SER A 32 -12.80 22.00 -13.73
N LEU A 33 -13.11 22.93 -12.82
CA LEU A 33 -13.07 22.71 -11.36
C LEU A 33 -14.11 21.67 -10.91
N CYS A 34 -15.32 21.70 -11.48
CA CYS A 34 -16.35 20.71 -11.19
C CYS A 34 -15.91 19.30 -11.62
N LEU A 35 -15.39 19.17 -12.86
CA LEU A 35 -14.84 17.92 -13.39
C LEU A 35 -13.64 17.43 -12.56
N TYR A 36 -12.75 18.33 -12.14
CA TYR A 36 -11.61 18.03 -11.29
C TYR A 36 -12.05 17.44 -9.94
N ARG A 37 -13.02 18.08 -9.29
CA ARG A 37 -13.55 17.63 -8.00
C ARG A 37 -14.31 16.31 -8.09
N TRP A 38 -15.02 16.07 -9.19
CA TRP A 38 -15.66 14.79 -9.48
C TRP A 38 -14.62 13.68 -9.73
N TYR A 39 -13.59 13.96 -10.52
CA TYR A 39 -12.52 13.00 -10.84
C TYR A 39 -11.75 12.56 -9.59
N TYR A 40 -11.47 13.50 -8.68
CA TYR A 40 -10.79 13.21 -7.41
C TYR A 40 -11.72 12.78 -6.27
N SER A 41 -12.99 12.49 -6.56
CA SER A 41 -13.89 11.88 -5.58
C SER A 41 -13.46 10.44 -5.24
N ASP A 42 -13.76 9.99 -4.02
CA ASP A 42 -13.40 8.66 -3.56
C ASP A 42 -13.99 7.57 -4.45
N ILE A 43 -15.23 7.77 -4.94
CA ILE A 43 -15.91 6.83 -5.83
C ILE A 43 -15.18 6.69 -7.16
N CYS A 44 -14.82 7.80 -7.82
CA CYS A 44 -14.15 7.77 -9.11
C CYS A 44 -12.75 7.15 -9.00
N GLN A 45 -11.99 7.50 -7.95
CA GLN A 45 -10.68 6.92 -7.68
C GLN A 45 -10.77 5.43 -7.31
N TRP A 46 -11.79 5.02 -6.57
CA TRP A 46 -12.03 3.62 -6.24
C TRP A 46 -12.38 2.81 -7.49
N ILE A 47 -13.24 3.31 -8.37
CA ILE A 47 -13.55 2.67 -9.67
C ILE A 47 -12.28 2.52 -10.52
N LEU A 48 -11.44 3.54 -10.59
CA LEU A 48 -10.18 3.48 -11.33
C LEU A 48 -9.23 2.42 -10.75
N ASN A 49 -9.09 2.36 -9.43
CA ASN A 49 -8.26 1.37 -8.75
C ASN A 49 -8.80 -0.06 -8.92
N LEU A 50 -10.12 -0.25 -8.82
CA LEU A 50 -10.79 -1.51 -9.09
C LEU A 50 -10.56 -1.94 -10.54
N ASN A 51 -10.63 -1.02 -11.50
CA ASN A 51 -10.37 -1.30 -12.91
C ASN A 51 -8.92 -1.77 -13.15
N ILE A 52 -7.94 -1.13 -12.49
CA ILE A 52 -6.53 -1.58 -12.52
C ILE A 52 -6.41 -2.98 -11.93
N PHE A 53 -7.04 -3.23 -10.80
CA PHE A 53 -7.05 -4.55 -10.15
C PHE A 53 -7.62 -5.62 -11.07
N VAL A 54 -8.81 -5.40 -11.66
CA VAL A 54 -9.45 -6.34 -12.59
C VAL A 54 -8.56 -6.62 -13.80
N ASN A 55 -7.95 -5.59 -14.38
CA ASN A 55 -7.05 -5.74 -15.54
C ASN A 55 -5.81 -6.61 -15.22
N LEU A 56 -5.22 -6.45 -14.02
CA LEU A 56 -4.11 -7.28 -13.56
C LEU A 56 -4.57 -8.70 -13.19
N ALA A 57 -5.71 -8.84 -12.52
CA ALA A 57 -6.27 -10.12 -12.11
C ALA A 57 -6.72 -10.98 -13.30
N LEU A 58 -7.06 -10.36 -14.44
CA LEU A 58 -7.42 -11.07 -15.67
C LEU A 58 -6.30 -12.03 -16.14
N ALA A 59 -5.04 -11.78 -15.77
CA ALA A 59 -3.92 -12.68 -16.04
C ALA A 59 -4.07 -14.07 -15.41
N PHE A 60 -4.82 -14.23 -14.30
CA PHE A 60 -5.06 -15.52 -13.67
C PHE A 60 -6.04 -16.40 -14.47
N ILE A 61 -6.96 -15.77 -15.21
CA ILE A 61 -8.07 -16.42 -15.91
C ILE A 61 -7.73 -16.65 -17.40
N GLU A 62 -6.98 -15.72 -18.00
CA GLU A 62 -6.55 -15.82 -19.39
C GLU A 62 -5.58 -16.99 -19.64
N LYS A 63 -5.53 -17.50 -20.88
CA LYS A 63 -4.57 -18.55 -21.28
C LYS A 63 -3.10 -18.11 -21.13
N PRO A 64 -2.21 -18.88 -20.48
CA PRO A 64 -2.49 -20.11 -19.74
C PRO A 64 -3.20 -19.81 -18.41
N SER A 65 -4.34 -20.47 -18.17
CA SER A 65 -5.09 -20.23 -16.93
C SER A 65 -4.38 -20.86 -15.74
N SER A 66 -4.43 -20.13 -14.61
CA SER A 66 -3.88 -20.56 -13.32
C SER A 66 -4.86 -21.42 -12.50
N LEU A 67 -6.09 -21.60 -13.01
CA LEU A 67 -7.16 -22.38 -12.39
C LEU A 67 -6.90 -23.88 -12.60
N SER A 68 -5.98 -24.42 -11.82
CA SER A 68 -5.70 -25.85 -11.71
C SER A 68 -5.46 -26.23 -10.26
N ALA A 69 -5.92 -27.42 -9.86
CA ALA A 69 -5.74 -27.93 -8.50
C ALA A 69 -4.26 -28.13 -8.13
N THR A 70 -3.40 -28.43 -9.12
CA THR A 70 -1.95 -28.57 -8.95
C THR A 70 -1.20 -27.83 -10.05
N SER A 71 -0.04 -27.27 -9.70
CA SER A 71 0.93 -26.69 -10.65
C SER A 71 1.93 -27.73 -11.17
N ASP A 72 1.97 -28.93 -10.58
CA ASP A 72 2.88 -29.99 -11.01
C ASP A 72 2.49 -30.52 -12.39
N VAL A 73 3.40 -30.34 -13.35
CA VAL A 73 3.25 -30.76 -14.74
C VAL A 73 2.95 -32.27 -14.86
N ARG A 74 3.40 -33.09 -13.91
CA ARG A 74 3.20 -34.55 -13.92
C ARG A 74 1.75 -34.96 -13.67
N TYR A 75 1.04 -34.21 -12.84
CA TYR A 75 -0.32 -34.53 -12.38
C TYR A 75 -1.36 -33.49 -12.81
N ARG A 76 -0.97 -32.53 -13.64
CA ARG A 76 -1.83 -31.43 -14.07
C ARG A 76 -2.95 -31.94 -14.96
N GLY A 77 -4.18 -31.90 -14.45
CA GLY A 77 -5.39 -32.12 -15.23
C GLY A 77 -5.64 -31.01 -16.27
N ALA A 78 -6.64 -31.21 -17.13
CA ALA A 78 -7.05 -30.20 -18.10
C ALA A 78 -7.42 -28.88 -17.39
N THR A 79 -6.80 -27.79 -17.82
CA THR A 79 -7.08 -26.47 -17.25
C THR A 79 -8.45 -25.99 -17.68
N TRP A 80 -9.20 -25.37 -16.77
CA TRP A 80 -10.44 -24.71 -17.13
C TRP A 80 -10.14 -23.53 -18.07
N GLU A 81 -10.69 -23.58 -19.29
CA GLU A 81 -10.56 -22.52 -20.28
C GLU A 81 -11.87 -21.74 -20.39
N LEU A 82 -11.83 -20.43 -20.10
CA LEU A 82 -12.98 -19.58 -20.41
C LEU A 82 -13.13 -19.40 -21.93
N PRO A 83 -14.36 -19.23 -22.42
CA PRO A 83 -14.58 -18.85 -23.80
C PRO A 83 -13.88 -17.52 -24.11
N CYS A 84 -13.18 -17.46 -25.24
CA CYS A 84 -12.29 -16.35 -25.60
C CYS A 84 -12.99 -14.98 -25.52
N GLY A 85 -14.27 -14.93 -25.93
CA GLY A 85 -15.06 -13.70 -25.96
C GLY A 85 -15.25 -13.03 -24.59
N LEU A 86 -15.39 -13.78 -23.50
CA LEU A 86 -15.61 -13.17 -22.17
C LEU A 86 -14.39 -12.39 -21.69
N THR A 87 -13.19 -12.96 -21.86
CA THR A 87 -11.94 -12.29 -21.46
C THR A 87 -11.66 -11.05 -22.32
N GLU A 88 -12.04 -11.09 -23.59
CA GLU A 88 -11.90 -9.98 -24.53
C GLU A 88 -12.89 -8.85 -24.22
N ILE A 89 -14.12 -9.17 -23.85
CA ILE A 89 -15.13 -8.19 -23.41
C ILE A 89 -14.66 -7.49 -22.14
N MET A 90 -14.16 -8.24 -21.14
CA MET A 90 -13.60 -7.63 -19.93
C MET A 90 -12.38 -6.74 -20.23
N GLU A 91 -11.46 -7.19 -21.09
CA GLU A 91 -10.32 -6.37 -21.54
C GLU A 91 -10.82 -5.10 -22.26
N PHE A 92 -11.88 -5.18 -23.05
CA PHE A 92 -12.47 -4.03 -23.74
C PHE A 92 -13.17 -3.05 -22.78
N LEU A 93 -13.91 -3.54 -21.79
CA LEU A 93 -14.56 -2.70 -20.77
C LEU A 93 -13.52 -1.97 -19.92
N THR A 94 -12.52 -2.70 -19.42
CA THR A 94 -11.41 -2.09 -18.66
C THR A 94 -10.63 -1.11 -19.53
N PHE A 95 -10.53 -1.41 -20.83
CA PHE A 95 -10.01 -0.50 -21.82
C PHE A 95 -10.84 0.79 -21.78
N LEU A 96 -12.14 0.80 -22.10
CA LEU A 96 -12.95 2.03 -22.16
C LEU A 96 -12.79 2.97 -20.96
N VAL A 97 -12.72 2.43 -19.74
CA VAL A 97 -12.51 3.22 -18.51
C VAL A 97 -11.17 4.00 -18.54
N PHE A 98 -10.08 3.40 -19.05
CA PHE A 98 -8.81 4.11 -19.20
C PHE A 98 -8.83 5.19 -20.29
N ILE A 99 -9.65 5.05 -21.35
CA ILE A 99 -9.87 6.15 -22.31
C ILE A 99 -10.56 7.31 -21.61
N ALA A 100 -11.59 7.04 -20.80
CA ALA A 100 -12.27 8.07 -20.03
C ALA A 100 -11.32 8.76 -19.03
N ASP A 101 -10.43 8.01 -18.37
CA ASP A 101 -9.40 8.59 -17.48
C ASP A 101 -8.44 9.53 -18.24
N VAL A 102 -7.95 9.13 -19.42
CA VAL A 102 -7.07 9.97 -20.24
C VAL A 102 -7.81 11.21 -20.73
N SER A 103 -9.06 11.08 -21.18
CA SER A 103 -9.84 12.21 -21.70
C SER A 103 -10.11 13.25 -20.62
N VAL A 104 -10.46 12.84 -19.40
CA VAL A 104 -10.62 13.76 -18.27
C VAL A 104 -9.30 14.49 -17.96
N LYS A 105 -8.16 13.78 -17.94
CA LYS A 105 -6.84 14.39 -17.73
C LYS A 105 -6.46 15.40 -18.82
N LEU A 106 -6.83 15.14 -20.08
CA LEU A 106 -6.62 16.05 -21.20
C LEU A 106 -7.46 17.33 -21.08
N LEU A 107 -8.73 17.20 -20.65
CA LEU A 107 -9.64 18.32 -20.48
C LEU A 107 -9.20 19.26 -19.34
N VAL A 108 -8.71 18.70 -18.23
CA VAL A 108 -8.27 19.48 -17.06
C VAL A 108 -6.99 20.28 -17.32
N GLY A 109 -6.05 19.77 -18.14
CA GLY A 109 -4.71 20.37 -18.26
C GLY A 109 -3.94 20.03 -19.52
N TRP A 110 -4.41 20.47 -20.70
CA TRP A 110 -3.76 20.20 -21.99
C TRP A 110 -2.26 20.55 -22.04
N ASN A 111 -1.89 21.77 -21.62
CA ASN A 111 -0.50 22.25 -21.75
C ASN A 111 0.48 21.48 -20.88
N GLU A 112 0.03 21.01 -19.73
CA GLU A 112 0.86 20.20 -18.84
C GLU A 112 0.89 18.74 -19.24
N PHE A 113 -0.24 18.25 -19.77
CA PHE A 113 -0.35 16.90 -20.29
C PHE A 113 0.74 16.61 -21.31
N VAL A 114 0.95 17.53 -22.26
CA VAL A 114 1.98 17.41 -23.31
C VAL A 114 3.40 17.45 -22.74
N LYS A 115 3.64 18.20 -21.66
CA LYS A 115 4.96 18.29 -21.02
C LYS A 115 5.32 17.03 -20.21
N SER A 116 4.33 16.29 -19.73
CA SER A 116 4.54 15.13 -18.87
C SER A 116 4.88 13.86 -19.67
N LYS A 117 6.14 13.42 -19.59
CA LYS A 117 6.61 12.17 -20.20
C LYS A 117 5.79 10.93 -19.78
N TRP A 118 5.27 10.94 -18.56
CA TRP A 118 4.44 9.85 -18.01
C TRP A 118 3.06 9.78 -18.69
N LEU A 119 2.45 10.93 -18.96
CA LEU A 119 1.14 10.99 -19.64
C LEU A 119 1.29 10.67 -21.14
N LEU A 120 2.38 11.12 -21.77
CA LEU A 120 2.70 10.71 -23.14
C LEU A 120 2.91 9.19 -23.24
N CYS A 121 3.68 8.61 -22.32
CA CYS A 121 3.88 7.16 -22.26
C CYS A 121 2.56 6.43 -22.02
N TYR A 122 1.66 6.97 -21.19
CA TYR A 122 0.33 6.42 -20.97
C TYR A 122 -0.53 6.39 -22.25
N ILE A 123 -0.52 7.44 -23.07
CA ILE A 123 -1.16 7.41 -24.39
C ILE A 123 -0.51 6.38 -25.32
N LEU A 124 0.82 6.30 -25.35
CA LEU A 124 1.53 5.35 -26.21
C LEU A 124 1.23 3.89 -25.82
N THR A 125 1.33 3.57 -24.53
CA THR A 125 0.96 2.27 -23.96
C THR A 125 -0.50 1.93 -24.24
N ARG A 126 -1.34 2.94 -24.45
CA ARG A 126 -2.76 2.79 -24.72
C ARG A 126 -3.10 2.57 -26.20
N VAL A 127 -2.53 3.37 -27.08
CA VAL A 127 -2.79 3.37 -28.54
C VAL A 127 -2.06 2.22 -29.23
N PHE A 128 -0.85 1.90 -28.77
CA PHE A 128 -0.03 0.87 -29.39
C PHE A 128 -0.70 -0.52 -29.35
N PRO A 129 -1.35 -0.97 -28.27
CA PRO A 129 -2.05 -2.27 -28.23
C PRO A 129 -3.40 -2.31 -28.95
N SER A 130 -4.13 -1.19 -29.01
CA SER A 130 -5.49 -1.14 -29.56
C SER A 130 -5.52 -1.20 -31.09
N ARG A 131 -4.44 -0.77 -31.74
CA ARG A 131 -4.29 -0.91 -33.19
C ARG A 131 -4.09 -2.37 -33.61
N TRP A 132 -3.62 -3.21 -32.69
CA TRP A 132 -3.38 -4.64 -32.94
C TRP A 132 -4.61 -5.48 -32.59
N THR A 133 -5.50 -5.04 -31.69
CA THR A 133 -6.76 -5.75 -31.38
C THR A 133 -7.73 -5.76 -32.56
N ILE A 134 -7.77 -4.69 -33.36
CA ILE A 134 -8.63 -4.62 -34.56
C ILE A 134 -8.11 -5.51 -35.69
N SER A 135 -6.80 -5.76 -35.75
CA SER A 135 -6.16 -6.54 -36.82
C SER A 135 -6.06 -8.06 -36.50
N LEU A 136 -6.28 -8.49 -35.27
CA LEU A 136 -5.96 -9.85 -34.80
C LEU A 136 -7.14 -10.61 -34.18
N CYS A 137 -8.35 -10.35 -34.65
CA CYS A 137 -9.50 -11.23 -34.35
C CYS A 137 -9.27 -12.68 -34.85
N PHE A 138 -8.18 -12.97 -35.58
CA PHE A 138 -7.97 -14.26 -36.25
C PHE A 138 -6.69 -15.04 -35.91
N MET A 139 -5.66 -14.50 -35.22
CA MET A 139 -4.47 -15.31 -34.92
C MET A 139 -3.82 -15.01 -33.56
N SER A 140 -3.77 -16.06 -32.74
CA SER A 140 -3.28 -16.14 -31.37
C SER A 140 -1.74 -16.10 -31.25
N ARG A 141 -1.07 -15.04 -31.67
CA ARG A 141 0.39 -14.90 -31.44
C ARG A 141 0.77 -13.60 -30.76
N GLY A 142 1.31 -13.74 -29.54
CA GLY A 142 2.04 -12.71 -28.79
C GLY A 142 1.21 -11.61 -28.16
N LYS A 143 0.64 -11.85 -26.96
CA LYS A 143 -0.06 -10.80 -26.19
C LYS A 143 0.94 -9.87 -25.48
N ILE A 144 1.74 -9.11 -26.24
CA ILE A 144 2.64 -8.05 -25.73
C ILE A 144 1.89 -7.07 -24.81
N ARG A 145 0.58 -6.91 -25.02
CA ARG A 145 -0.34 -6.12 -24.19
C ARG A 145 -0.28 -6.44 -22.69
N ARG A 146 -0.05 -7.71 -22.32
CA ARG A 146 0.00 -8.15 -20.92
C ARG A 146 1.17 -7.53 -20.16
N ILE A 147 2.34 -7.44 -20.80
CA ILE A 147 3.57 -6.88 -20.22
C ILE A 147 3.37 -5.40 -19.88
N LEU A 148 2.48 -4.72 -20.61
CA LEU A 148 2.17 -3.31 -20.41
C LEU A 148 1.16 -3.04 -19.28
N ARG A 149 0.42 -4.03 -18.77
CA ARG A 149 -0.62 -3.81 -17.74
C ARG A 149 -0.09 -3.22 -16.42
N PRO A 150 1.07 -3.66 -15.89
CA PRO A 150 1.65 -3.05 -14.69
C PRO A 150 1.94 -1.56 -14.85
N PHE A 151 2.11 -1.06 -16.08
CA PHE A 151 2.30 0.37 -16.33
C PHE A 151 1.09 1.20 -15.85
N PHE A 152 -0.14 0.66 -15.91
CA PHE A 152 -1.33 1.39 -15.44
C PHE A 152 -1.31 1.61 -13.93
N LEU A 153 -0.82 0.63 -13.16
CA LEU A 153 -0.59 0.77 -11.73
C LEU A 153 0.52 1.80 -11.44
N LEU A 154 1.64 1.70 -12.17
CA LEU A 154 2.74 2.66 -12.07
C LEU A 154 2.31 4.08 -12.41
N GLN A 155 1.42 4.24 -13.39
CA GLN A 155 0.95 5.54 -13.82
C GLN A 155 -0.01 6.19 -12.80
N ASN A 156 -0.81 5.41 -12.08
CA ASN A 156 -1.70 5.95 -11.07
C ASN A 156 -0.97 6.27 -9.76
N SER A 157 -0.01 5.44 -9.35
CA SER A 157 0.70 5.62 -8.08
C SER A 157 1.83 6.63 -8.16
N SER A 158 1.68 7.77 -7.48
CA SER A 158 2.74 8.78 -7.36
C SER A 158 3.96 8.27 -6.58
N LEU A 159 3.74 7.40 -5.59
CA LEU A 159 4.82 6.80 -4.80
C LEU A 159 5.68 5.88 -5.66
N MET A 160 5.07 5.02 -6.49
CA MET A 160 5.80 4.10 -7.35
C MET A 160 6.65 4.83 -8.41
N LYS A 161 6.15 5.92 -8.99
CA LYS A 161 6.96 6.75 -9.92
C LYS A 161 8.21 7.29 -9.25
N LYS A 162 8.07 7.71 -7.99
CA LYS A 162 9.18 8.26 -7.22
C LYS A 162 10.16 7.16 -6.79
N THR A 163 9.70 5.98 -6.37
CA THR A 163 10.59 4.84 -6.05
C THR A 163 11.34 4.34 -7.28
N LEU A 164 10.69 4.25 -8.44
CA LEU A 164 11.37 3.93 -9.71
C LEU A 164 12.44 4.95 -10.09
N LYS A 165 12.17 6.25 -9.84
CA LYS A 165 13.18 7.30 -10.05
C LYS A 165 14.38 7.13 -9.10
N CYS A 166 14.15 6.67 -7.87
CA CYS A 166 15.21 6.36 -6.90
C CYS A 166 16.05 5.16 -7.39
N ILE A 167 15.41 4.06 -7.80
CA ILE A 167 16.09 2.87 -8.35
C ILE A 167 16.89 3.20 -9.61
N LYS A 168 16.32 4.02 -10.51
CA LYS A 168 17.04 4.49 -11.70
C LYS A 168 18.32 5.25 -11.34
N ARG A 169 18.30 6.00 -10.23
CA ARG A 169 19.44 6.79 -9.76
C ARG A 169 20.53 5.92 -9.13
N THR A 170 20.19 4.77 -8.55
CA THR A 170 21.16 3.79 -8.00
C THR A 170 21.77 2.90 -9.09
N LEU A 171 21.16 2.82 -10.28
CA LEU A 171 21.63 1.96 -11.37
C LEU A 171 23.10 2.17 -11.78
N PRO A 172 23.66 3.41 -11.84
CA PRO A 172 25.08 3.60 -12.14
C PRO A 172 26.00 3.01 -11.06
N GLU A 173 25.60 3.06 -9.79
CA GLU A 173 26.35 2.47 -8.67
C GLU A 173 26.28 0.94 -8.73
N MET A 174 25.18 0.36 -9.23
CA MET A 174 25.07 -1.09 -9.51
C MET A 174 25.96 -1.53 -10.68
N ALA A 175 26.31 -0.63 -11.60
CA ALA A 175 27.15 -0.98 -12.75
C ALA A 175 28.59 -1.31 -12.34
N SER A 176 29.10 -0.73 -11.25
CA SER A 176 30.44 -1.07 -10.73
C SER A 176 30.49 -2.48 -10.13
N VAL A 177 29.37 -2.99 -9.61
CA VAL A 177 29.23 -4.40 -9.18
C VAL A 177 29.37 -5.35 -10.36
N MET A 178 28.77 -5.00 -11.50
CA MET A 178 28.88 -5.80 -12.74
C MET A 178 30.31 -5.86 -13.28
N LEU A 179 31.13 -4.83 -13.04
CA LEU A 179 32.55 -4.83 -13.40
C LEU A 179 33.34 -5.86 -12.56
N LEU A 180 32.97 -6.05 -11.29
CA LEU A 180 33.64 -7.01 -10.38
C LEU A 180 33.33 -8.47 -10.73
N LEU A 181 32.21 -8.74 -11.43
CA LEU A 181 31.86 -10.10 -11.90
C LEU A 181 32.77 -10.62 -13.01
N ALA A 182 33.65 -9.80 -13.57
CA ALA A 182 34.57 -10.25 -14.61
C ALA A 182 35.56 -11.31 -14.05
N PRO A 183 35.61 -12.53 -14.62
CA PRO A 183 36.52 -13.57 -14.19
C PRO A 183 37.96 -13.08 -14.39
N PRO A 184 38.85 -13.31 -13.42
CA PRO A 184 40.27 -13.08 -13.65
C PRO A 184 40.76 -13.98 -14.78
N LEU A 185 41.60 -13.43 -15.65
CA LEU A 185 42.20 -14.12 -16.80
C LEU A 185 42.88 -15.44 -16.41
N SER A 186 43.38 -15.54 -15.18
CA SER A 186 44.00 -16.76 -14.62
C SER A 186 43.03 -17.95 -14.51
N VAL A 187 41.75 -17.73 -14.20
CA VAL A 187 40.71 -18.78 -14.11
C VAL A 187 40.33 -19.29 -15.50
N TYR A 188 40.49 -18.45 -16.53
CA TYR A 188 40.20 -18.81 -17.92
C TYR A 188 41.31 -19.68 -18.54
N HIS A 189 42.59 -19.43 -18.22
CA HIS A 189 43.71 -20.18 -18.79
C HIS A 189 43.76 -21.66 -18.35
N ASP A 190 43.46 -21.97 -17.09
CA ASP A 190 43.49 -23.35 -16.57
C ASP A 190 42.25 -24.20 -16.94
N SER A 191 41.24 -23.57 -17.55
CA SER A 191 40.02 -24.25 -18.00
C SER A 191 40.22 -25.28 -19.11
N GLN A 192 41.36 -25.24 -19.78
CA GLN A 192 41.70 -26.15 -20.87
C GLN A 192 42.28 -27.49 -20.39
N ALA A 193 42.72 -27.59 -19.11
CA ALA A 193 43.44 -28.75 -18.59
C ALA A 193 42.54 -29.81 -17.91
N ASP A 194 41.52 -29.39 -17.16
CA ASP A 194 40.73 -30.29 -16.31
C ASP A 194 39.31 -30.55 -16.87
N ALA A 195 38.89 -31.82 -16.97
CA ALA A 195 37.60 -32.21 -17.53
C ALA A 195 36.40 -31.71 -16.71
N GLU A 196 36.53 -31.69 -15.38
CA GLU A 196 35.49 -31.20 -14.47
C GLU A 196 35.43 -29.67 -14.40
N TRP A 197 36.57 -28.99 -14.63
CA TRP A 197 36.67 -27.53 -14.71
C TRP A 197 35.87 -26.97 -15.87
N ARG A 198 35.84 -27.71 -17.00
CA ARG A 198 34.98 -27.42 -18.15
C ARG A 198 33.49 -27.49 -17.86
N LYS A 199 33.05 -28.02 -16.70
CA LYS A 199 31.62 -28.00 -16.32
C LYS A 199 31.14 -26.60 -15.95
N TYR A 200 31.98 -25.79 -15.30
CA TYR A 200 31.61 -24.46 -14.79
C TYR A 200 32.31 -23.31 -15.54
N PHE A 201 33.52 -23.53 -16.07
CA PHE A 201 34.35 -22.47 -16.68
C PHE A 201 34.73 -22.77 -18.14
N ARG A 202 33.81 -23.33 -18.93
CA ARG A 202 34.09 -23.69 -20.35
C ARG A 202 34.32 -22.48 -21.25
N ASN A 203 33.46 -21.47 -21.11
CA ASN A 203 33.45 -20.26 -21.92
C ASN A 203 33.23 -19.06 -21.01
N LEU A 204 33.54 -17.86 -21.50
CA LEU A 204 33.33 -16.61 -20.74
C LEU A 204 31.90 -16.47 -20.18
N PRO A 205 30.81 -16.75 -20.93
CA PRO A 205 29.45 -16.67 -20.39
C PRO A 205 29.17 -17.69 -19.26
N ASP A 206 29.67 -18.92 -19.40
CA ASP A 206 29.49 -19.99 -18.39
C ASP A 206 30.26 -19.67 -17.10
N SER A 207 31.46 -19.09 -17.25
CA SER A 207 32.25 -18.59 -16.13
C SER A 207 31.56 -17.43 -15.41
N MET A 208 31.01 -16.48 -16.16
CA MET A 208 30.27 -15.34 -15.61
C MET A 208 29.01 -15.79 -14.87
N THR A 209 28.25 -16.74 -15.41
CA THR A 209 27.04 -17.26 -14.76
C THR A 209 27.40 -18.03 -13.49
N SER A 210 28.44 -18.88 -13.54
CA SER A 210 28.91 -19.62 -12.36
C SER A 210 29.37 -18.70 -11.23
N LEU A 211 30.08 -17.61 -11.54
CA LEU A 211 30.50 -16.59 -10.56
C LEU A 211 29.33 -15.70 -10.09
N LEU A 212 28.36 -15.39 -10.95
CA LEU A 212 27.14 -14.67 -10.57
C LEU A 212 26.29 -15.49 -9.59
N VAL A 213 26.16 -16.80 -9.81
CA VAL A 213 25.48 -17.72 -8.90
C VAL A 213 26.28 -17.93 -7.61
N LEU A 214 27.61 -17.89 -7.68
CA LEU A 214 28.46 -17.95 -6.50
C LEU A 214 28.42 -16.66 -5.67
N LEU A 215 28.25 -15.51 -6.31
CA LEU A 215 28.06 -14.23 -5.64
C LEU A 215 26.80 -14.23 -4.75
N THR A 216 25.76 -14.97 -5.14
CA THR A 216 24.57 -15.25 -4.31
C THR A 216 24.71 -16.50 -3.43
N THR A 217 25.88 -17.15 -3.42
CA THR A 217 26.22 -18.36 -2.66
C THR A 217 25.35 -19.58 -2.96
N ALA A 218 24.58 -19.58 -4.05
CA ALA A 218 23.62 -20.65 -4.36
C ALA A 218 24.28 -21.96 -4.81
N ASN A 219 25.54 -21.92 -5.24
CA ASN A 219 26.33 -23.06 -5.68
C ASN A 219 27.58 -23.30 -4.81
N ASN A 220 27.60 -22.80 -3.56
CA ASN A 220 28.62 -23.11 -2.57
C ASN A 220 28.16 -24.30 -1.70
N PRO A 221 28.90 -25.42 -1.57
CA PRO A 221 30.27 -25.65 -2.02
C PRO A 221 30.41 -26.30 -3.41
N ASP A 222 29.34 -26.59 -4.14
CA ASP A 222 29.36 -27.37 -5.39
C ASP A 222 30.34 -26.86 -6.47
N VAL A 223 30.52 -25.55 -6.59
CA VAL A 223 31.52 -24.95 -7.50
C VAL A 223 32.92 -24.99 -6.89
N MET A 224 33.06 -24.95 -5.57
CA MET A 224 34.35 -24.90 -4.87
C MET A 224 34.94 -26.29 -4.62
N ILE A 225 34.11 -27.31 -4.37
CA ILE A 225 34.50 -28.59 -3.78
C ILE A 225 35.61 -29.33 -4.53
N GLN A 226 35.59 -29.28 -5.86
CA GLN A 226 36.62 -29.93 -6.69
C GLN A 226 37.92 -29.11 -6.77
N LEU A 227 37.86 -27.82 -6.44
CA LEU A 227 38.98 -26.87 -6.50
C LEU A 227 39.64 -26.65 -5.13
N ILE A 228 39.05 -27.15 -4.04
CA ILE A 228 39.64 -27.12 -2.69
C ILE A 228 40.98 -27.87 -2.66
N SER A 229 41.14 -28.89 -3.50
CA SER A 229 42.37 -29.69 -3.64
C SER A 229 43.59 -28.86 -4.08
N LYS A 230 43.37 -27.73 -4.77
CA LYS A 230 44.39 -26.78 -5.21
C LYS A 230 44.32 -25.51 -4.35
N SER A 231 45.35 -25.29 -3.51
CA SER A 231 45.37 -24.23 -2.49
C SER A 231 45.13 -22.81 -3.04
N ALA A 232 45.64 -22.50 -4.24
CA ALA A 232 45.47 -21.19 -4.86
C ALA A 232 44.01 -20.89 -5.27
N TYR A 233 43.29 -21.91 -5.74
CA TYR A 233 41.90 -21.75 -6.20
C TYR A 233 40.91 -21.72 -5.04
N SER A 234 41.15 -22.51 -3.99
CA SER A 234 40.40 -22.42 -2.74
C SER A 234 40.47 -21.00 -2.14
N LEU A 235 41.68 -20.42 -2.11
CA LEU A 235 41.90 -19.06 -1.63
C LEU A 235 41.18 -18.02 -2.51
N PHE A 236 41.18 -18.20 -3.83
CA PHE A 236 40.41 -17.34 -4.75
C PHE A 236 38.92 -17.34 -4.42
N PHE A 237 38.28 -18.51 -4.25
CA PHE A 237 36.85 -18.57 -3.97
C PHE A 237 36.49 -18.01 -2.59
N ILE A 238 37.31 -18.26 -1.56
CA ILE A 238 37.12 -17.68 -0.22
C ILE A 238 37.17 -16.14 -0.31
N ILE A 239 38.19 -15.60 -0.98
CA ILE A 239 38.32 -14.15 -1.17
C ILE A 239 37.16 -13.59 -2.00
N PHE A 240 36.78 -14.27 -3.08
CA PHE A 240 35.65 -13.89 -3.93
C PHE A 240 34.34 -13.84 -3.13
N THR A 241 34.06 -14.86 -2.31
CA THR A 241 32.84 -14.91 -1.49
C THR A 241 32.86 -13.84 -0.40
N VAL A 242 33.99 -13.61 0.28
CA VAL A 242 34.10 -12.55 1.29
C VAL A 242 33.93 -11.16 0.67
N ILE A 243 34.61 -10.87 -0.44
CA ILE A 243 34.52 -9.57 -1.10
C ILE A 243 33.15 -9.39 -1.75
N GLY A 244 32.68 -10.37 -2.52
CA GLY A 244 31.44 -10.28 -3.28
C GLY A 244 30.19 -10.36 -2.41
N SER A 245 30.08 -11.38 -1.56
CA SER A 245 28.87 -11.59 -0.75
C SER A 245 28.85 -10.68 0.48
N LEU A 246 29.93 -10.63 1.27
CA LEU A 246 29.91 -9.92 2.54
C LEU A 246 30.19 -8.41 2.40
N ILE A 247 31.14 -8.01 1.56
CA ILE A 247 31.49 -6.59 1.42
C ILE A 247 30.56 -5.93 0.40
N LEU A 248 30.50 -6.44 -0.83
CA LEU A 248 29.83 -5.77 -1.93
C LEU A 248 28.31 -5.76 -1.80
N MET A 249 27.65 -6.86 -1.43
CA MET A 249 26.18 -6.86 -1.25
C MET A 249 25.73 -5.96 -0.09
N ASN A 250 26.51 -5.91 0.99
CA ASN A 250 26.23 -5.02 2.11
C ASN A 250 26.48 -3.55 1.74
N LEU A 251 27.55 -3.26 0.99
CA LEU A 251 27.81 -1.92 0.45
C LEU A 251 26.68 -1.49 -0.48
N LEU A 252 26.23 -2.38 -1.37
CA LEU A 252 25.11 -2.14 -2.27
C LEU A 252 23.82 -1.78 -1.52
N THR A 253 23.53 -2.54 -0.46
CA THR A 253 22.39 -2.28 0.42
C THR A 253 22.52 -0.91 1.10
N ALA A 254 23.71 -0.55 1.58
CA ALA A 254 23.97 0.76 2.19
C ALA A 254 23.79 1.92 1.19
N VAL A 255 24.25 1.74 -0.05
CA VAL A 255 24.09 2.72 -1.14
C VAL A 255 22.61 2.94 -1.47
N ILE A 256 21.83 1.86 -1.64
CA ILE A 256 20.39 1.93 -1.89
C ILE A 256 19.69 2.64 -0.73
N TYR A 257 20.04 2.31 0.52
CA TYR A 257 19.49 2.95 1.71
C TYR A 257 19.76 4.46 1.75
N ASN A 258 21.00 4.88 1.47
CA ASN A 258 21.37 6.29 1.49
C ASN A 258 20.61 7.10 0.43
N GLN A 259 20.45 6.56 -0.78
CA GLN A 259 19.66 7.20 -1.84
C GLN A 259 18.17 7.27 -1.44
N PHE A 260 17.63 6.20 -0.85
CA PHE A 260 16.24 6.16 -0.41
C PHE A 260 15.97 7.13 0.75
N ARG A 261 16.85 7.21 1.75
CA ARG A 261 16.77 8.16 2.87
C ARG A 261 16.79 9.61 2.39
N GLY A 262 17.75 9.95 1.52
CA GLY A 262 17.82 11.29 0.92
C GLY A 262 16.57 11.63 0.09
N TYR A 263 15.97 10.63 -0.55
CA TYR A 263 14.70 10.76 -1.26
C TYR A 263 13.51 11.01 -0.32
N LEU A 264 13.36 10.26 0.78
CA LEU A 264 12.26 10.43 1.74
C LEU A 264 12.22 11.86 2.29
N MET A 265 13.37 12.40 2.70
CA MET A 265 13.47 13.78 3.20
C MET A 265 13.01 14.80 2.16
N LYS A 266 13.49 14.68 0.91
CA LYS A 266 13.04 15.55 -0.20
C LYS A 266 11.55 15.39 -0.49
N SER A 267 11.00 14.18 -0.38
CA SER A 267 9.56 13.94 -0.59
C SER A 267 8.70 14.60 0.48
N VAL A 268 9.10 14.56 1.74
CA VAL A 268 8.40 15.26 2.83
C VAL A 268 8.48 16.78 2.63
N GLN A 269 9.67 17.32 2.37
CA GLN A 269 9.86 18.76 2.13
C GLN A 269 9.02 19.27 0.95
N THR A 270 9.01 18.55 -0.17
CA THR A 270 8.21 18.93 -1.35
C THR A 270 6.71 18.84 -1.08
N SER A 271 6.27 17.88 -0.27
CA SER A 271 4.86 17.76 0.13
C SER A 271 4.45 18.94 1.02
N LEU A 272 5.24 19.29 2.04
CA LEU A 272 4.99 20.46 2.87
C LEU A 272 5.02 21.77 2.09
N LEU A 273 5.93 21.91 1.12
CA LEU A 273 5.98 23.08 0.25
C LEU A 273 4.71 23.21 -0.59
N ARG A 274 4.21 22.11 -1.19
CA ARG A 274 2.95 22.12 -1.94
C ARG A 274 1.76 22.52 -1.08
N ARG A 275 1.67 22.00 0.15
CA ARG A 275 0.62 22.39 1.09
C ARG A 275 0.68 23.89 1.42
N ARG A 276 1.88 24.42 1.69
CA ARG A 276 2.06 25.87 1.95
C ARG A 276 1.67 26.73 0.74
N LEU A 277 2.03 26.30 -0.47
CA LEU A 277 1.66 26.98 -1.71
C LEU A 277 0.14 26.96 -1.94
N GLY A 278 -0.52 25.81 -1.74
CA GLY A 278 -1.97 25.68 -1.85
C GLY A 278 -2.75 26.54 -0.86
N ILE A 279 -2.33 26.54 0.41
CA ILE A 279 -2.91 27.40 1.45
C ILE A 279 -2.72 28.89 1.09
N ARG A 280 -1.53 29.27 0.62
CA ARG A 280 -1.25 30.65 0.22
C ARG A 280 -2.07 31.08 -1.00
N ALA A 281 -2.18 30.23 -2.02
CA ALA A 281 -3.01 30.51 -3.19
C ALA A 281 -4.48 30.68 -2.81
N ALA A 282 -5.01 29.81 -1.94
CA ALA A 282 -6.37 29.94 -1.41
C ALA A 282 -6.58 31.26 -0.67
N PHE A 283 -5.60 31.69 0.14
CA PHE A 283 -5.64 32.99 0.81
C PHE A 283 -5.68 34.15 -0.18
N GLU A 284 -4.78 34.16 -1.17
CA GLU A 284 -4.68 35.25 -2.16
C GLU A 284 -5.97 35.40 -2.98
N VAL A 285 -6.60 34.28 -3.36
CA VAL A 285 -7.90 34.28 -4.05
C VAL A 285 -9.01 34.87 -3.18
N LEU A 286 -9.08 34.48 -1.90
CA LEU A 286 -10.09 34.96 -0.96
C LEU A 286 -9.88 36.43 -0.58
N SER A 287 -8.63 36.88 -0.45
CA SER A 287 -8.33 38.29 -0.17
C SER A 287 -8.67 39.16 -1.38
N PHE A 288 -8.37 38.70 -2.59
CA PHE A 288 -8.70 39.44 -3.81
C PHE A 288 -10.22 39.58 -4.00
N GLN A 289 -10.99 38.52 -3.72
CA GLN A 289 -12.46 38.59 -3.74
C GLN A 289 -13.00 39.67 -2.80
N ARG A 290 -12.40 39.80 -1.60
CA ARG A 290 -12.78 40.82 -0.62
C ARG A 290 -12.42 42.22 -1.10
N ASP A 291 -11.22 42.41 -1.67
CA ASP A 291 -10.77 43.72 -2.14
C ASP A 291 -11.61 44.22 -3.33
N LEU A 292 -12.19 43.32 -4.14
CA LEU A 292 -13.17 43.69 -5.17
C LEU A 292 -14.54 44.12 -4.61
N THR A 293 -14.94 43.58 -3.46
CA THR A 293 -16.26 43.84 -2.85
C THR A 293 -16.24 45.03 -1.90
N ASN A 294 -15.11 45.29 -1.24
CA ASN A 294 -14.94 46.39 -0.29
C ASN A 294 -13.88 47.39 -0.80
N GLN A 295 -14.32 48.54 -1.31
CA GLN A 295 -13.44 49.66 -1.70
C GLN A 295 -12.99 50.53 -0.51
N THR A 296 -13.28 50.13 0.73
CA THR A 296 -13.00 50.93 1.94
C THR A 296 -11.68 50.57 2.62
N ALA A 297 -11.11 51.57 3.30
CA ALA A 297 -9.76 51.70 3.85
C ALA A 297 -9.38 50.72 4.99
N GLU A 298 -9.68 49.44 4.83
CA GLU A 298 -9.26 48.34 5.70
C GLU A 298 -7.98 47.69 5.16
N PRO A 299 -7.15 47.04 5.99
CA PRO A 299 -5.84 46.54 5.56
C PRO A 299 -5.94 45.58 4.36
N MET A 300 -5.19 45.90 3.30
CA MET A 300 -5.04 45.08 2.09
C MET A 300 -4.49 43.69 2.47
N GLY A 301 -5.00 42.64 1.82
CA GLY A 301 -4.53 41.28 2.05
C GLY A 301 -5.04 40.64 3.33
N SER A 302 -6.36 40.66 3.54
CA SER A 302 -7.02 39.94 4.63
C SER A 302 -8.32 39.26 4.17
N VAL A 303 -8.77 38.23 4.92
CA VAL A 303 -9.94 37.41 4.56
C VAL A 303 -11.03 37.54 5.61
N GLN A 304 -12.28 37.69 5.18
CA GLN A 304 -13.42 37.73 6.11
C GLN A 304 -13.70 36.33 6.68
N SER A 305 -13.83 36.24 8.00
CA SER A 305 -14.06 34.97 8.71
C SER A 305 -15.34 34.28 8.25
N VAL A 306 -16.40 35.04 7.97
CA VAL A 306 -17.70 34.50 7.49
C VAL A 306 -17.56 33.82 6.12
N THR A 307 -16.86 34.46 5.19
CA THR A 307 -16.60 33.90 3.86
C THR A 307 -15.74 32.65 3.95
N PHE A 308 -14.72 32.67 4.79
CA PHE A 308 -13.88 31.49 5.01
C PHE A 308 -14.65 30.33 5.64
N LEU A 309 -15.57 30.58 6.58
CA LEU A 309 -16.40 29.53 7.18
C LEU A 309 -17.31 28.84 6.15
N LYS A 310 -17.88 29.60 5.19
CA LYS A 310 -18.66 29.03 4.07
C LYS A 310 -17.80 28.13 3.17
N VAL A 311 -16.59 28.58 2.84
CA VAL A 311 -15.62 27.79 2.07
C VAL A 311 -15.23 26.52 2.83
N LEU A 312 -14.92 26.65 4.12
CA LEU A 312 -14.56 25.53 4.99
C LEU A 312 -15.67 24.47 5.05
N GLU A 313 -16.94 24.87 5.04
CA GLU A 313 -18.09 23.97 4.99
C GLU A 313 -18.13 23.12 3.73
N GLU A 314 -17.76 23.68 2.58
CA GLU A 314 -17.70 22.92 1.34
C GLU A 314 -16.48 22.00 1.23
N VAL A 315 -15.36 22.33 1.90
CA VAL A 315 -14.13 21.53 1.83
C VAL A 315 -14.33 20.13 2.43
N LYS A 316 -13.89 19.12 1.68
CA LYS A 316 -13.78 17.73 2.14
C LYS A 316 -12.53 17.56 3.00
N MET A 317 -12.71 17.39 4.30
CA MET A 317 -11.65 17.10 5.26
C MET A 317 -12.21 16.30 6.44
N ASP A 318 -11.33 15.79 7.29
CA ASP A 318 -11.74 15.12 8.51
C ASP A 318 -12.57 16.05 9.41
N HIS A 319 -13.65 15.50 9.99
CA HIS A 319 -14.65 16.28 10.72
C HIS A 319 -14.06 16.92 11.98
N PHE A 320 -13.13 16.23 12.65
CA PHE A 320 -12.45 16.75 13.83
C PHE A 320 -11.59 17.97 13.48
N CYS A 321 -10.71 17.85 12.48
CA CYS A 321 -9.89 18.96 12.00
C CYS A 321 -10.74 20.15 11.55
N LYS A 322 -11.85 19.88 10.85
CA LYS A 322 -12.80 20.91 10.41
C LYS A 322 -13.39 21.69 11.58
N ASN A 323 -13.78 20.99 12.64
CA ASN A 323 -14.33 21.60 13.84
C ASN A 323 -13.28 22.40 14.62
N ALA A 324 -12.06 21.87 14.77
CA ALA A 324 -10.97 22.58 15.43
C ALA A 324 -10.61 23.89 14.69
N ILE A 325 -10.56 23.86 13.36
CA ILE A 325 -10.34 25.06 12.54
C ILE A 325 -11.51 26.03 12.71
N ARG A 326 -12.76 25.55 12.69
CA ARG A 326 -13.96 26.37 12.88
C ARG A 326 -13.98 27.07 14.23
N GLU A 327 -13.65 26.38 15.31
CA GLU A 327 -13.58 26.96 16.66
C GLU A 327 -12.48 28.02 16.74
N LYS A 328 -11.29 27.75 16.18
CA LYS A 328 -10.23 28.76 16.09
C LYS A 328 -10.63 29.98 15.29
N VAL A 329 -11.33 29.82 14.17
CA VAL A 329 -11.83 30.95 13.37
C VAL A 329 -12.80 31.81 14.18
N LYS A 330 -13.70 31.18 14.95
CA LYS A 330 -14.65 31.89 15.83
C LYS A 330 -13.96 32.64 16.98
N SER A 331 -12.78 32.20 17.40
CA SER A 331 -12.00 32.87 18.45
C SER A 331 -11.36 34.20 18.01
N PHE A 332 -11.30 34.49 16.70
CA PHE A 332 -10.76 35.75 16.22
C PHE A 332 -11.78 36.89 16.39
N TYR A 333 -11.50 37.80 17.34
CA TYR A 333 -12.37 38.93 17.68
C TYR A 333 -12.59 39.94 16.53
N ASN A 334 -11.67 40.02 15.58
CA ASN A 334 -11.66 41.10 14.57
C ASN A 334 -12.48 40.76 13.30
N GLY A 335 -13.07 39.57 13.20
CA GLY A 335 -13.81 39.13 12.01
C GLY A 335 -12.97 38.98 10.74
N ILE A 336 -11.69 39.33 10.79
CA ILE A 336 -10.72 39.39 9.70
C ILE A 336 -9.54 38.48 10.04
N ILE A 337 -9.05 37.75 9.05
CA ILE A 337 -7.95 36.79 9.17
C ILE A 337 -6.77 37.29 8.34
N SER A 338 -5.61 37.47 8.98
CA SER A 338 -4.35 37.79 8.30
C SER A 338 -3.68 36.55 7.69
N VAL A 339 -2.70 36.74 6.80
CA VAL A 339 -1.94 35.62 6.16
C VAL A 339 -1.36 34.66 7.20
N ASP A 340 -0.72 35.19 8.25
CA ASP A 340 -0.07 34.38 9.28
C ASP A 340 -1.10 33.64 10.15
N GLN A 341 -2.22 34.28 10.47
CA GLN A 341 -3.33 33.65 11.17
C GLN A 341 -3.94 32.53 10.32
N PHE A 342 -4.16 32.80 9.02
CA PHE A 342 -4.68 31.82 8.08
C PHE A 342 -3.79 30.59 7.97
N ARG A 343 -2.47 30.79 7.86
CA ARG A 343 -1.51 29.70 7.87
C ARG A 343 -1.58 28.88 9.16
N ARG A 344 -1.62 29.53 10.33
CA ARG A 344 -1.70 28.87 11.65
C ARG A 344 -2.97 28.05 11.87
N LEU A 345 -4.05 28.35 11.16
CA LEU A 345 -5.26 27.52 11.20
C LEU A 345 -4.98 26.12 10.67
N PHE A 346 -4.19 26.01 9.59
CA PHE A 346 -3.87 24.74 8.99
C PHE A 346 -2.78 23.96 9.72
N ASP A 347 -2.09 24.53 10.71
CA ASP A 347 -1.19 23.77 11.59
C ASP A 347 -1.98 22.73 12.44
N GLU A 348 -3.31 22.87 12.59
CA GLU A 348 -4.16 21.84 13.21
C GLU A 348 -4.15 20.50 12.46
N LEU A 349 -3.87 20.52 11.15
CA LEU A 349 -3.77 19.28 10.37
C LEU A 349 -2.55 18.43 10.74
N ASP A 350 -1.56 19.00 11.43
CA ASP A 350 -0.35 18.30 11.86
C ASP A 350 -0.48 17.72 13.28
N LYS A 351 -1.61 17.95 13.97
CA LYS A 351 -1.82 17.43 15.33
C LYS A 351 -2.40 16.03 15.29
N ASP A 352 -1.83 15.14 16.09
CA ASP A 352 -2.37 13.80 16.29
C ASP A 352 -3.72 13.85 17.00
N THR A 353 -4.67 13.08 16.48
CA THR A 353 -6.01 12.98 17.07
C THR A 353 -5.98 12.01 18.24
N VAL A 354 -6.30 12.49 19.44
CA VAL A 354 -6.51 11.63 20.61
C VAL A 354 -7.95 11.12 20.56
N ARG A 355 -8.14 9.82 20.34
CA ARG A 355 -9.47 9.19 20.38
C ARG A 355 -10.00 9.26 21.82
N THR A 356 -11.11 9.95 22.02
CA THR A 356 -11.85 9.91 23.29
C THR A 356 -12.78 8.70 23.31
N HIS A 357 -12.69 7.88 24.35
CA HIS A 357 -13.57 6.73 24.53
C HIS A 357 -14.91 7.20 25.14
N PRO A 358 -16.03 6.56 24.77
CA PRO A 358 -17.32 6.90 25.36
C PRO A 358 -17.33 6.62 26.87
N PRO A 359 -18.16 7.33 27.64
CA PRO A 359 -18.24 7.14 29.08
C PRO A 359 -18.76 5.74 29.44
N VAL A 360 -18.23 5.18 30.52
CA VAL A 360 -18.63 3.86 31.03
C VAL A 360 -20.09 3.88 31.55
N PRO A 361 -20.85 2.78 31.40
CA PRO A 361 -22.22 2.70 31.92
C PRO A 361 -22.24 2.76 33.46
N VAL A 362 -23.26 3.38 34.05
CA VAL A 362 -23.42 3.45 35.52
C VAL A 362 -24.51 2.47 35.95
N TYR A 363 -24.13 1.44 36.71
CA TYR A 363 -25.08 0.45 37.24
C TYR A 363 -25.65 0.87 38.59
N ARG A 364 -26.93 0.54 38.85
CA ARG A 364 -27.61 0.88 40.12
C ARG A 364 -27.23 -0.05 41.28
N SER A 365 -26.93 -1.32 41.03
CA SER A 365 -26.62 -2.28 42.08
C SER A 365 -25.12 -2.33 42.39
N ARG A 366 -24.80 -2.49 43.69
CA ARG A 366 -23.41 -2.53 44.19
C ARG A 366 -22.61 -3.71 43.62
N CYS A 367 -23.24 -4.86 43.42
CA CYS A 367 -22.60 -6.05 42.84
C CYS A 367 -22.12 -5.79 41.40
N LEU A 368 -22.96 -5.17 40.57
CA LEU A 368 -22.60 -4.86 39.17
C LEU A 368 -21.51 -3.80 39.07
N GLN A 369 -21.49 -2.83 40.00
CA GLN A 369 -20.40 -1.84 40.07
C GLN A 369 -19.05 -2.50 40.44
N VAL A 370 -19.04 -3.43 41.40
CA VAL A 370 -17.81 -4.16 41.76
C VAL A 370 -17.31 -4.99 40.58
N LEU A 371 -18.22 -5.70 39.88
CA LEU A 371 -17.88 -6.47 38.69
C LEU A 371 -17.33 -5.58 37.57
N GLN A 372 -17.94 -4.43 37.34
CA GLN A 372 -17.47 -3.45 36.35
C GLN A 372 -16.06 -2.96 36.68
N VAL A 373 -15.78 -2.60 37.94
CA VAL A 373 -14.44 -2.17 38.36
C VAL A 373 -13.44 -3.31 38.17
N ALA A 374 -13.78 -4.54 38.55
CA ALA A 374 -12.91 -5.70 38.39
C ALA A 374 -12.54 -5.97 36.92
N VAL A 375 -13.53 -5.96 36.02
CA VAL A 375 -13.32 -6.21 34.58
C VAL A 375 -12.62 -5.04 33.89
N SER A 376 -12.85 -3.81 34.33
CA SER A 376 -12.15 -2.63 33.82
C SER A 376 -10.68 -2.54 34.26
N HIS A 377 -10.27 -3.38 35.21
CA HIS A 377 -8.91 -3.38 35.72
C HIS A 377 -7.95 -4.00 34.70
N ARG A 378 -6.75 -3.41 34.54
CA ARG A 378 -5.69 -3.91 33.64
C ARG A 378 -5.25 -5.35 33.90
N TYR A 379 -5.52 -5.89 35.09
CA TYR A 379 -5.22 -7.29 35.43
C TYR A 379 -6.13 -8.26 34.70
N PHE A 380 -7.35 -7.86 34.36
CA PHE A 380 -8.28 -8.69 33.59
C PHE A 380 -7.70 -9.01 32.21
N ASP A 381 -7.11 -8.02 31.53
CA ASP A 381 -6.43 -8.24 30.24
C ASP A 381 -5.18 -9.12 30.39
N TYR A 382 -4.43 -8.99 31.49
CA TYR A 382 -3.28 -9.89 31.76
C TYR A 382 -3.74 -11.34 31.97
N ILE A 383 -4.86 -11.57 32.64
CA ILE A 383 -5.42 -12.91 32.83
C ILE A 383 -5.85 -13.49 31.47
N GLY A 384 -6.55 -12.72 30.64
CA GLY A 384 -6.89 -13.12 29.27
C GLY A 384 -5.66 -13.54 28.45
N ASN A 385 -4.58 -12.77 28.52
CA ASN A 385 -3.31 -13.10 27.86
C ASN A 385 -2.67 -14.40 28.37
N VAL A 386 -2.73 -14.66 29.68
CA VAL A 386 -2.22 -15.92 30.26
C VAL A 386 -3.05 -17.11 29.79
N VAL A 387 -4.38 -16.97 29.72
CA VAL A 387 -5.27 -18.03 29.21
C VAL A 387 -5.01 -18.28 27.72
N ALA A 388 -4.83 -17.23 26.92
CA ALA A 388 -4.47 -17.37 25.51
C ALA A 388 -3.12 -18.06 25.30
N LEU A 389 -2.12 -17.75 26.12
CA LEU A 389 -0.83 -18.44 26.11
C LEU A 389 -0.97 -19.91 26.51
N SER A 390 -1.79 -20.20 27.52
CA SER A 390 -2.09 -21.58 27.94
C SER A 390 -2.74 -22.37 26.80
N ASN A 391 -3.69 -21.77 26.08
CA ASN A 391 -4.32 -22.40 24.93
C ASN A 391 -3.29 -22.71 23.83
N LEU A 392 -2.41 -21.77 23.51
CA LEU A 392 -1.33 -21.99 22.54
C LEU A 392 -0.41 -23.16 22.96
N VAL A 393 -0.02 -23.22 24.23
CA VAL A 393 0.80 -24.33 24.76
C VAL A 393 0.05 -25.65 24.68
N SER A 394 -1.24 -25.68 25.05
CA SER A 394 -2.09 -26.87 24.93
C SER A 394 -2.15 -27.37 23.49
N ILE A 395 -2.39 -26.49 22.51
CA ILE A 395 -2.41 -26.84 21.09
C ILE A 395 -1.03 -27.38 20.65
N CYS A 396 0.07 -26.74 21.04
CA CYS A 396 1.42 -27.21 20.70
C CYS A 396 1.71 -28.62 21.25
N VAL A 397 1.33 -28.89 22.51
CA VAL A 397 1.52 -30.21 23.13
C VAL A 397 0.68 -31.26 22.43
N VAL A 398 -0.60 -30.98 22.14
CA VAL A 398 -1.48 -31.92 21.43
C VAL A 398 -0.95 -32.19 20.01
N LEU A 399 -0.57 -31.16 19.26
CA LEU A 399 0.01 -31.32 17.92
C LEU A 399 1.31 -32.13 17.94
N MET A 400 2.14 -31.99 18.98
CA MET A 400 3.36 -32.78 19.14
C MET A 400 3.04 -34.26 19.40
N ILE A 401 2.07 -34.55 20.27
CA ILE A 401 1.63 -35.92 20.56
C ILE A 401 0.99 -36.56 19.31
N ASP A 402 0.15 -35.82 18.58
CA ASP A 402 -0.56 -36.31 17.40
C ASP A 402 0.32 -36.43 16.14
N ALA A 403 1.50 -35.80 16.15
CA ALA A 403 2.49 -35.95 15.08
C ALA A 403 3.16 -37.33 15.10
N GLU A 404 3.29 -37.94 16.27
CA GLU A 404 3.89 -39.28 16.43
C GLU A 404 2.87 -40.41 16.20
N LYS A 405 1.57 -40.14 16.37
CA LYS A 405 0.49 -41.11 16.20
C LYS A 405 0.01 -41.19 14.74
N SER A 406 -0.28 -42.41 14.27
CA SER A 406 -0.99 -42.61 13.00
C SER A 406 -2.43 -42.11 13.12
N GLY A 407 -3.00 -41.59 12.02
CA GLY A 407 -4.29 -40.90 12.04
C GLY A 407 -5.49 -41.69 12.60
N SER A 408 -5.39 -43.03 12.73
CA SER A 408 -6.43 -43.88 13.34
C SER A 408 -6.43 -43.87 14.87
N ASP A 409 -5.29 -43.53 15.50
CA ASP A 409 -5.08 -43.64 16.96
C ASP A 409 -5.17 -42.27 17.66
N ARG A 410 -5.74 -41.28 16.98
CA ARG A 410 -5.92 -39.93 17.52
C ARG A 410 -7.19 -39.85 18.37
N ASP A 411 -7.02 -39.43 19.61
CA ASP A 411 -8.13 -39.27 20.57
C ASP A 411 -8.70 -37.84 20.48
N ASP A 412 -9.49 -37.57 19.44
CA ASP A 412 -10.01 -36.23 19.13
C ASP A 412 -10.96 -35.66 20.22
N PHE A 413 -11.49 -36.51 21.10
CA PHE A 413 -12.41 -36.12 22.17
C PHE A 413 -11.77 -35.15 23.18
N PHE A 414 -10.52 -35.40 23.58
CA PHE A 414 -9.82 -34.53 24.54
C PHE A 414 -9.51 -33.15 23.93
N LEU A 415 -9.17 -33.12 22.64
CA LEU A 415 -8.92 -31.87 21.93
C LEU A 415 -10.20 -31.03 21.82
N GLY A 416 -11.34 -31.66 21.50
CA GLY A 416 -12.65 -30.99 21.49
C GLY A 416 -13.04 -30.42 22.85
N ALA A 417 -12.83 -31.16 23.94
CA ALA A 417 -13.11 -30.68 25.29
C ALA A 417 -12.24 -29.46 25.69
N ILE A 418 -10.95 -29.50 25.37
CA ILE A 418 -10.02 -28.40 25.63
C ILE A 418 -10.40 -27.16 24.81
N ASN A 419 -10.71 -27.33 23.52
CA ASN A 419 -11.13 -26.24 22.64
C ASN A 419 -12.43 -25.59 23.13
N CYS A 420 -13.43 -26.41 23.47
CA CYS A 420 -14.70 -25.93 24.02
C CYS A 420 -14.50 -25.12 25.32
N PHE A 421 -13.64 -25.58 26.24
CA PHE A 421 -13.31 -24.84 27.46
C PHE A 421 -12.73 -23.45 27.16
N PHE A 422 -11.74 -23.35 26.27
CA PHE A 422 -11.13 -22.06 25.93
C PHE A 422 -12.09 -21.13 25.18
N ILE A 423 -12.91 -21.66 24.26
CA ILE A 423 -13.90 -20.86 23.52
C ILE A 423 -14.97 -20.30 24.46
N LEU A 424 -15.47 -21.12 25.40
CA LEU A 424 -16.40 -20.66 26.44
C LEU A 424 -15.79 -19.55 27.29
N TYR A 425 -14.51 -19.67 27.65
CA TYR A 425 -13.79 -18.61 28.36
C TYR A 425 -13.74 -17.32 27.53
N TYR A 426 -13.39 -17.37 26.25
CA TYR A 426 -13.32 -16.17 25.40
C TYR A 426 -14.69 -15.51 25.21
N VAL A 427 -15.76 -16.30 25.06
CA VAL A 427 -17.13 -15.78 24.99
C VAL A 427 -17.52 -15.06 26.28
N LEU A 428 -17.18 -15.65 27.44
CA LEU A 428 -17.38 -15.01 28.74
C LEU A 428 -16.56 -13.73 28.89
N GLU A 429 -15.29 -13.75 28.48
CA GLU A 429 -14.41 -12.57 28.55
C GLU A 429 -14.99 -11.39 27.75
N ILE A 430 -15.40 -11.63 26.50
CA ILE A 430 -16.02 -10.60 25.66
C ILE A 430 -17.36 -10.15 26.22
N GLY A 431 -18.19 -11.08 26.71
CA GLY A 431 -19.45 -10.75 27.37
C GLY A 431 -19.25 -9.81 28.56
N LEU A 432 -18.24 -10.09 29.39
CA LEU A 432 -17.84 -9.24 30.52
C LEU A 432 -17.28 -7.90 30.07
N LYS A 433 -16.46 -7.85 29.02
CA LYS A 433 -15.90 -6.60 28.47
C LYS A 433 -16.98 -5.69 27.88
N ILE A 434 -17.93 -6.26 27.13
CA ILE A 434 -19.10 -5.53 26.59
C ILE A 434 -19.97 -5.01 27.73
N PHE A 435 -20.17 -5.81 28.77
CA PHE A 435 -20.86 -5.38 29.98
C PHE A 435 -20.13 -4.18 30.64
N ALA A 436 -18.83 -4.29 30.91
CA ALA A 436 -18.09 -3.24 31.63
C ALA A 436 -17.97 -1.90 30.86
N HIS A 437 -17.76 -1.94 29.54
CA HIS A 437 -17.47 -0.76 28.71
C HIS A 437 -18.65 -0.27 27.88
N SER A 438 -19.80 -0.95 27.91
CA SER A 438 -20.88 -0.81 26.92
C SER A 438 -20.44 -1.20 25.50
N TRP A 439 -21.42 -1.51 24.64
CA TRP A 439 -21.18 -1.87 23.24
C TRP A 439 -20.35 -0.81 22.49
N LYS A 440 -20.63 0.48 22.74
CA LYS A 440 -19.89 1.58 22.10
C LYS A 440 -18.46 1.74 22.61
N GLY A 441 -18.21 1.46 23.89
CA GLY A 441 -16.87 1.50 24.46
C GLY A 441 -16.03 0.34 23.99
N PHE A 442 -16.61 -0.86 23.91
CA PHE A 442 -15.95 -2.04 23.36
C PHE A 442 -15.44 -1.81 21.92
N LEU A 443 -16.29 -1.29 21.04
CA LEU A 443 -15.93 -0.97 19.64
C LEU A 443 -14.94 0.19 19.50
N SER A 444 -14.68 0.96 20.55
CA SER A 444 -13.71 2.04 20.49
C SER A 444 -12.27 1.53 20.51
N TYR A 445 -12.05 0.34 21.09
CA TYR A 445 -10.73 -0.29 21.17
C TYR A 445 -10.51 -1.26 20.01
N PRO A 446 -9.48 -1.05 19.15
CA PRO A 446 -9.24 -1.91 18.01
C PRO A 446 -8.83 -3.33 18.40
N SER A 447 -8.14 -3.52 19.54
CA SER A 447 -7.80 -4.85 20.06
C SER A 447 -9.07 -5.65 20.37
N ASN A 448 -10.00 -5.04 21.09
CA ASN A 448 -11.27 -5.67 21.45
C ASN A 448 -12.10 -6.04 20.22
N ILE A 449 -12.09 -5.23 19.15
CA ILE A 449 -12.75 -5.57 17.88
C ILE A 449 -12.15 -6.85 17.28
N PHE A 450 -10.81 -6.96 17.28
CA PHE A 450 -10.11 -8.13 16.77
C PHE A 450 -10.42 -9.38 17.61
N ASP A 451 -10.32 -9.28 18.94
CA ASP A 451 -10.59 -10.38 19.87
C ASP A 451 -12.05 -10.85 19.77
N GLY A 452 -12.98 -9.90 19.64
CA GLY A 452 -14.40 -10.13 19.41
C GLY A 452 -14.67 -10.89 18.12
N LEU A 453 -14.07 -10.44 17.01
CA LEU A 453 -14.24 -11.08 15.70
C LEU A 453 -13.63 -12.49 15.68
N LEU A 454 -12.45 -12.66 16.26
CA LEU A 454 -11.77 -13.97 16.34
C LEU A 454 -12.60 -14.96 17.18
N THR A 455 -13.16 -14.52 18.30
CA THR A 455 -14.01 -15.39 19.14
C THR A 455 -15.30 -15.78 18.44
N ILE A 456 -15.93 -14.87 17.67
CA ILE A 456 -17.11 -15.20 16.87
C ILE A 456 -16.76 -16.27 15.82
N ILE A 457 -15.63 -16.13 15.13
CA ILE A 457 -15.18 -17.12 14.14
C ILE A 457 -14.93 -18.48 14.81
N LEU A 458 -14.25 -18.50 15.95
CA LEU A 458 -13.99 -19.73 16.71
C LEU A 458 -15.28 -20.39 17.18
N LEU A 459 -16.24 -19.61 17.70
CA LEU A 459 -17.53 -20.12 18.15
C LEU A 459 -18.33 -20.72 16.98
N VAL A 460 -18.37 -20.04 15.82
CA VAL A 460 -19.04 -20.57 14.62
C VAL A 460 -18.36 -21.85 14.14
N GLY A 461 -17.03 -21.89 14.15
CA GLY A 461 -16.27 -23.10 13.82
C GLY A 461 -16.62 -24.27 14.72
N GLU A 462 -16.60 -24.05 16.05
CA GLU A 462 -16.87 -25.10 17.05
C GLU A 462 -18.34 -25.57 17.01
N VAL A 463 -19.31 -24.66 16.84
CA VAL A 463 -20.71 -25.07 16.68
C VAL A 463 -20.90 -25.87 15.38
N SER A 464 -20.17 -25.53 14.32
CA SER A 464 -20.22 -26.28 13.06
C SER A 464 -19.61 -27.68 13.19
N THR A 465 -18.51 -27.84 13.95
CA THR A 465 -17.92 -29.17 14.21
C THR A 465 -18.85 -30.02 15.07
N PHE A 466 -19.47 -29.45 16.10
CA PHE A 466 -20.49 -30.16 16.90
C PHE A 466 -21.68 -30.58 16.05
N TYR A 467 -22.18 -29.72 15.16
CA TYR A 467 -23.28 -30.03 14.27
C TYR A 467 -22.93 -31.20 13.33
N ILE A 468 -21.73 -31.19 12.72
CA ILE A 468 -21.25 -32.26 11.84
C ILE A 468 -21.03 -33.59 12.59
N LEU A 469 -20.75 -33.53 13.90
CA LEU A 469 -20.51 -34.72 14.73
C LEU A 469 -21.80 -35.32 15.29
N LEU A 470 -22.90 -34.56 15.29
CA LEU A 470 -24.24 -34.96 15.73
C LEU A 470 -25.10 -35.53 14.58
N ASP A 471 -24.87 -35.07 13.34
CA ASP A 471 -25.38 -35.66 12.09
C ASP A 471 -24.51 -36.85 11.64
#